data_AF-A0AAV8ZNH5-F1
#
_entry.id   AF-A0AAV8ZNH5-F1
#
_cell.length_a   1.000
_cell.length_b   1.000
_cell.length_c   1.000
_cell.angle_alpha   90.00
_cell.angle_beta   90.00
_cell.angle_gamma   90.00
#
_symmetry.space_group_name_H-M   'P 1'
#
loop_
_entity.id
_entity.type
_entity.pdbx_description
1 polymer ?
#
loop_
_entity_poly.entity_id
_entity_poly.type
_entity_poly.pdbx_seq_one_letter_code
_entity_poly.pdbx_strand_id
1 'polypeptide(L)'
;MLYLAVRPLTVEILSSNNPFSADRKYEIPCQTFGSRPPAKITWIMDGKDLKPPKYNTSQSDTEDGNSTTSILSFVPTRQDNGRSLTCRASNHLVQSGVEEATVKLNVF
;
A
#
# COMPACT_ATOMS: atom_id res chain seq x y z
N MET A 1 -31.50 1.82 10.62
CA MET A 1 -30.66 1.42 9.48
C MET A 1 -29.28 1.08 10.03
N LEU A 2 -28.88 -0.20 10.06
CA LEU A 2 -27.57 -0.62 10.54
C LEU A 2 -26.53 -0.33 9.45
N TYR A 3 -25.49 0.44 9.79
CA TYR A 3 -24.34 0.65 8.90
C TYR A 3 -23.47 -0.61 8.93
N LEU A 4 -23.37 -1.32 7.81
CA LEU A 4 -22.54 -2.52 7.70
C LEU A 4 -21.10 -2.12 7.35
N ALA A 5 -20.14 -2.53 8.19
CA ALA A 5 -18.73 -2.41 7.91
C ALA A 5 -18.17 -3.71 7.32
N VAL A 6 -17.34 -3.63 6.28
CA VAL A 6 -16.71 -4.80 5.64
C VAL A 6 -15.21 -4.60 5.48
N ARG A 7 -14.44 -5.68 5.66
CA ARG A 7 -12.99 -5.69 5.45
C ARG A 7 -12.66 -5.45 3.97
N PRO A 8 -11.46 -4.95 3.65
CA PRO A 8 -10.98 -4.98 2.28
C PRO A 8 -11.00 -6.41 1.73
N LEU A 9 -11.34 -6.58 0.46
CA LEU A 9 -11.42 -7.90 -0.18
C LEU A 9 -10.12 -8.24 -0.92
N THR A 10 -9.51 -7.26 -1.58
CA THR A 10 -8.27 -7.43 -2.34
C THR A 10 -7.33 -6.26 -2.10
N VAL A 11 -6.03 -6.53 -2.22
CA VAL A 11 -4.96 -5.52 -2.20
C VAL A 11 -3.93 -5.93 -3.24
N GLU A 12 -3.43 -4.96 -4.01
CA GLU A 12 -2.42 -5.21 -5.04
C GLU A 12 -1.43 -4.04 -5.13
N ILE A 13 -0.14 -4.36 -5.29
CA ILE A 13 0.91 -3.39 -5.62
C ILE A 13 1.15 -3.44 -7.13
N LEU A 14 0.80 -2.37 -7.83
CA LEU A 14 0.73 -2.34 -9.31
C LEU A 14 2.11 -2.29 -10.00
N SER A 15 3.20 -2.09 -9.24
CA SER A 15 4.58 -2.01 -9.76
C SER A 15 5.43 -3.24 -9.45
N SER A 16 4.80 -4.36 -9.03
CA SER A 16 5.45 -5.57 -8.51
C SER A 16 6.48 -6.25 -9.44
N ASN A 17 6.42 -6.02 -10.76
CA ASN A 17 7.21 -6.75 -11.75
C ASN A 17 8.38 -5.98 -12.37
N ASN A 18 8.54 -4.68 -12.06
CA ASN A 18 9.58 -3.86 -12.69
C ASN A 18 10.75 -3.62 -11.73
N PRO A 19 12.01 -3.81 -12.19
CA PRO A 19 13.16 -3.50 -11.37
C PRO A 19 13.34 -1.98 -11.22
N PHE A 20 13.88 -1.57 -10.08
CA PHE A 20 14.16 -0.17 -9.74
C PHE A 20 15.65 0.14 -9.91
N SER A 21 15.96 1.28 -10.51
CA SER A 21 17.31 1.82 -10.50
C SER A 21 17.55 2.55 -9.17
N ALA A 22 18.68 2.29 -8.53
CA ALA A 22 19.08 3.01 -7.33
C ALA A 22 19.10 4.54 -7.56
N ASP A 23 18.75 5.29 -6.51
CA ASP A 23 18.80 6.75 -6.42
C ASP A 23 17.85 7.50 -7.38
N ARG A 24 16.95 6.78 -8.06
CA ARG A 24 15.88 7.36 -8.89
C ARG A 24 14.56 7.42 -8.12
N LYS A 25 13.81 8.51 -8.27
CA LYS A 25 12.47 8.63 -7.67
C LYS A 25 11.44 7.78 -8.44
N TYR A 26 10.64 7.03 -7.69
CA TYR A 26 9.52 6.22 -8.18
C TYR A 26 8.23 6.53 -7.44
N GLU A 27 7.11 6.32 -8.14
CA GLU A 27 5.77 6.31 -7.57
C GLU A 27 5.22 4.89 -7.68
N ILE A 28 4.94 4.28 -6.53
CA ILE A 28 4.50 2.90 -6.40
C ILE A 28 3.02 2.93 -6.02
N PRO A 29 2.10 2.58 -6.92
CA PRO A 29 0.69 2.52 -6.60
C PRO A 29 0.36 1.20 -5.88
N CYS A 30 -0.49 1.30 -4.87
CA CYS A 30 -1.21 0.18 -4.30
C CYS A 30 -2.71 0.47 -4.35
N GLN A 31 -3.49 -0.53 -4.76
CA GLN A 31 -4.94 -0.43 -4.85
C GLN A 31 -5.61 -1.52 -4.02
N THR A 32 -6.74 -1.18 -3.39
CA THR A 32 -7.58 -2.10 -2.65
C THR A 32 -9.06 -1.89 -2.97
N PHE A 33 -9.83 -2.97 -2.95
CA PHE A 33 -11.26 -2.95 -3.28
C PHE A 33 -12.12 -3.59 -2.19
N GLY A 34 -13.39 -3.17 -2.13
CA GLY A 34 -14.45 -3.85 -1.38
C GLY A 34 -14.51 -3.55 0.11
N SER A 35 -13.75 -2.56 0.61
CA SER A 35 -13.86 -2.11 2.00
C SER A 35 -15.02 -1.12 2.16
N ARG A 36 -15.76 -1.20 3.28
CA ARG A 36 -16.74 -0.17 3.67
C ARG A 36 -16.64 0.12 5.17
N PRO A 37 -16.37 1.36 5.60
CA PRO A 37 -15.93 2.50 4.79
C PRO A 37 -14.64 2.22 4.00
N PRO A 38 -14.22 3.11 3.08
CA PRO A 38 -12.96 2.99 2.36
C PRO A 38 -11.79 2.70 3.31
N ALA A 39 -10.84 1.89 2.84
CA ALA A 39 -9.77 1.38 3.68
C ALA A 39 -8.73 2.46 3.96
N LYS A 40 -8.01 2.32 5.08
CA LYS A 40 -6.77 3.04 5.31
C LYS A 40 -5.59 2.19 4.84
N ILE A 41 -4.80 2.71 3.92
CA ILE A 41 -3.58 2.06 3.45
C ILE A 41 -2.37 2.51 4.27
N THR A 42 -1.53 1.55 4.65
CA THR A 42 -0.22 1.77 5.29
C THR A 42 0.86 1.04 4.50
N TRP A 43 1.97 1.73 4.22
CA TRP A 43 3.15 1.12 3.59
C TRP A 43 4.14 0.67 4.65
N ILE A 44 4.67 -0.55 4.49
CA ILE A 44 5.53 -1.22 5.46
C ILE A 44 6.73 -1.81 4.71
N MET A 45 7.93 -1.67 5.25
CA MET A 45 9.15 -2.28 4.72
C MET A 45 9.84 -3.11 5.79
N ASP A 46 9.95 -4.43 5.55
CA ASP A 46 10.44 -5.43 6.51
C ASP A 46 9.78 -5.30 7.90
N GLY A 47 8.45 -5.17 7.91
CA GLY A 47 7.67 -5.05 9.16
C GLY A 47 7.71 -3.67 9.82
N LYS A 48 8.38 -2.67 9.23
CA LYS A 48 8.42 -1.30 9.76
C LYS A 48 7.62 -0.33 8.89
N ASP A 49 6.71 0.41 9.52
CA ASP A 49 5.94 1.46 8.85
C ASP A 49 6.85 2.49 8.18
N LEU A 50 6.55 2.82 6.92
CA LEU A 50 7.21 3.89 6.17
C LEU A 50 6.58 5.23 6.55
N LYS A 51 7.42 6.18 6.99
CA LYS A 51 6.96 7.49 7.51
C LYS A 51 7.66 8.67 6.82
N PRO A 52 7.00 9.84 6.77
CA PRO A 52 7.64 11.09 6.35
C PRO A 52 8.82 11.49 7.25
N PRO A 53 9.77 12.31 6.75
CA PRO A 53 9.85 12.84 5.38
C PRO A 53 10.52 11.88 4.39
N LYS A 54 11.09 10.76 4.89
CA LYS A 54 11.84 9.81 4.05
C LYS A 54 10.94 9.13 3.02
N TYR A 55 9.70 8.84 3.40
CA TYR A 55 8.70 8.23 2.54
C TYR A 55 7.45 9.08 2.55
N ASN A 56 7.02 9.53 1.38
CA ASN A 56 5.80 10.31 1.23
C ASN A 56 4.72 9.44 0.61
N THR A 57 3.51 9.53 1.13
CA THR A 57 2.36 8.75 0.67
C THR A 57 1.18 9.66 0.43
N SER A 58 0.46 9.46 -0.66
CA SER A 58 -0.87 10.01 -0.87
C SER A 58 -1.89 8.88 -0.88
N GLN A 59 -3.15 9.19 -0.58
CA GLN A 59 -4.27 8.25 -0.68
C GLN A 59 -5.48 8.99 -1.27
N SER A 60 -6.23 8.31 -2.13
CA SER A 60 -7.51 8.77 -2.66
C SER A 60 -8.48 7.61 -2.79
N ASP A 61 -9.77 7.91 -2.66
CA ASP A 61 -10.86 6.95 -2.80
C ASP A 61 -11.64 7.26 -4.09
N THR A 62 -12.24 6.25 -4.70
CA THR A 62 -13.20 6.45 -5.78
C THR A 62 -14.50 7.07 -5.26
N GLU A 63 -15.25 7.75 -6.12
CA GLU A 63 -16.50 8.42 -5.74
C GLU A 63 -17.56 7.45 -5.18
N ASP A 64 -17.58 6.22 -5.69
CA ASP A 64 -18.44 5.14 -5.18
C ASP A 64 -17.93 4.50 -3.87
N GLY A 65 -16.74 4.89 -3.41
CA GLY A 65 -16.09 4.39 -2.20
C GLY A 65 -15.66 2.92 -2.26
N ASN A 66 -15.72 2.28 -3.44
CA ASN A 66 -15.42 0.86 -3.59
C ASN A 66 -13.91 0.59 -3.66
N SER A 67 -13.12 1.56 -4.13
CA SER A 67 -11.67 1.43 -4.28
C SER A 67 -10.95 2.53 -3.50
N THR A 68 -9.86 2.14 -2.85
CA THR A 68 -8.87 3.07 -2.28
C THR A 68 -7.54 2.83 -2.98
N THR A 69 -6.86 3.91 -3.38
CA THR A 69 -5.53 3.86 -3.97
C THR A 69 -4.57 4.70 -3.15
N SER A 70 -3.39 4.15 -2.85
CA SER A 70 -2.29 4.90 -2.25
C SER A 70 -1.06 4.88 -3.15
N ILE A 71 -0.38 6.02 -3.25
CA ILE A 71 0.87 6.16 -3.99
C ILE A 71 2.00 6.38 -2.99
N LEU A 72 2.99 5.50 -2.98
CA LEU A 72 4.24 5.67 -2.25
C LEU A 72 5.29 6.33 -3.17
N SER A 73 5.77 7.51 -2.77
CA SER A 73 6.95 8.14 -3.36
C SER A 73 8.20 7.62 -2.68
N PHE A 74 9.05 6.93 -3.44
CA PHE A 74 10.20 6.18 -2.94
C PHE A 74 11.44 6.44 -3.80
N VAL A 75 12.60 6.59 -3.15
CA VAL A 75 13.92 6.63 -3.79
C VAL A 75 14.70 5.43 -3.25
N PRO A 76 14.72 4.28 -3.95
CA PRO A 76 15.42 3.09 -3.50
C PRO A 76 16.92 3.27 -3.53
N THR A 77 17.62 2.65 -2.58
CA THR A 77 19.07 2.47 -2.64
C THR A 77 19.41 1.01 -2.93
N ARG A 78 20.67 0.70 -3.27
CA ARG A 78 21.11 -0.70 -3.47
C ARG A 78 20.86 -1.59 -2.23
N GLN A 79 20.85 -1.01 -1.03
CA GLN A 79 20.55 -1.73 0.21
C GLN A 79 19.07 -2.14 0.31
N ASP A 80 18.19 -1.54 -0.50
CA ASP A 80 16.78 -1.90 -0.55
C ASP A 80 16.49 -3.15 -1.41
N ASN A 81 17.48 -3.64 -2.16
CA ASN A 81 17.34 -4.87 -2.95
C ASN A 81 17.01 -6.08 -2.06
N GLY A 82 16.00 -6.85 -2.45
CA GLY A 82 15.53 -8.04 -1.73
C GLY A 82 14.67 -7.75 -0.50
N ARG A 83 14.52 -6.48 -0.08
CA ARG A 83 13.64 -6.09 1.03
C ARG A 83 12.17 -6.31 0.66
N SER A 84 11.35 -6.59 1.66
CA SER A 84 9.91 -6.85 1.48
C SER A 84 9.12 -5.55 1.66
N LEU A 85 8.49 -5.09 0.58
CA LEU A 85 7.58 -3.95 0.59
C LEU A 85 6.15 -4.48 0.67
N THR A 86 5.43 -4.09 1.72
CA THR A 86 4.04 -4.47 1.97
C THR A 86 3.14 -3.24 1.88
N CYS A 87 2.04 -3.38 1.15
CA CYS A 87 0.90 -2.49 1.23
C CYS A 87 -0.18 -3.15 2.07
N ARG A 88 -0.56 -2.50 3.17
CA ARG A 88 -1.58 -2.99 4.11
C ARG A 88 -2.83 -2.13 4.05
N ALA A 89 -3.94 -2.68 3.60
CA ALA A 89 -5.25 -2.05 3.68
C ALA A 89 -5.95 -2.47 4.97
N SER A 90 -6.57 -1.51 5.67
CA SER A 90 -7.23 -1.78 6.95
C SER A 90 -8.55 -1.04 7.09
N ASN A 91 -9.54 -1.72 7.66
CA ASN A 91 -10.79 -1.17 8.14
C ASN A 91 -10.91 -1.42 9.63
N HIS A 92 -10.69 -0.38 10.44
CA HIS A 92 -10.65 -0.49 11.90
C HIS A 92 -12.01 -0.80 12.55
N LEU A 93 -13.11 -0.69 11.80
CA LEU A 93 -14.45 -1.04 12.30
C LEU A 93 -14.74 -2.55 12.22
N VAL A 94 -13.87 -3.33 11.56
CA VAL A 94 -14.04 -4.77 11.37
C VAL A 94 -12.92 -5.50 12.10
N GLN A 95 -13.28 -6.45 12.97
CA GLN A 95 -12.30 -7.33 13.61
C GLN A 95 -11.55 -8.13 12.54
N SER A 96 -10.22 -8.12 12.59
CA SER A 96 -9.37 -8.69 11.54
C SER A 96 -9.64 -8.08 10.15
N GLY A 97 -10.05 -6.81 10.10
CA GLY A 97 -10.37 -6.06 8.88
C GLY A 97 -9.15 -5.63 8.08
N VAL A 98 -8.22 -6.54 7.84
CA VAL A 98 -6.94 -6.26 7.18
C VAL A 98 -6.78 -7.16 5.97
N GLU A 99 -6.21 -6.62 4.90
CA GLU A 99 -5.65 -7.36 3.77
C GLU A 99 -4.31 -6.75 3.37
N GLU A 100 -3.42 -7.56 2.81
CA GLU A 100 -2.06 -7.16 2.49
C GLU A 100 -1.59 -7.72 1.15
N ALA A 101 -0.75 -6.95 0.46
CA ALA A 101 0.06 -7.43 -0.65
C ALA A 101 1.53 -7.13 -0.36
N THR A 102 2.39 -8.11 -0.61
CA THR A 102 3.84 -8.00 -0.38
C THR A 102 4.61 -8.34 -1.64
N VAL A 103 5.59 -7.50 -1.97
CA VAL A 103 6.52 -7.71 -3.07
C VAL A 103 7.96 -7.64 -2.58
N LYS A 104 8.85 -8.43 -3.17
CA LYS A 104 10.29 -8.28 -2.97
C LYS A 104 10.83 -7.25 -3.95
N LEU A 105 11.55 -6.26 -3.45
CA LEU A 105 12.16 -5.25 -4.29
C LEU A 105 13.32 -5.83 -5.09
N ASN A 106 13.37 -5.51 -6.37
CA ASN A 106 14.52 -5.75 -7.23
C ASN A 106 15.15 -4.38 -7.53
N VAL A 107 16.30 -4.08 -6.93
CA VAL A 107 17.00 -2.78 -7.06
C VAL A 107 18.43 -3.00 -7.55
N PHE A 108 18.83 -2.27 -8.60
CA PHE A 108 20.14 -2.40 -9.24
C PHE A 108 20.86 -1.08 -9.48
#